data_AF-A0A519QVF0-F1
#
_entry.id   AF-A0A519QVF0-F1
#
_cell.length_a   1.000
_cell.length_b   1.000
_cell.length_c   1.000
_cell.angle_alpha   90.00
_cell.angle_beta   90.00
_cell.angle_gamma   90.00
#
_symmetry.space_group_name_H-M   'P 1'
#
loop_
_entity.id
_entity.type
_entity.pdbx_description
1 polymer ?
#
loop_
_entity_poly.entity_id
_entity_poly.type
_entity_poly.pdbx_seq_one_letter_code
_entity_poly.pdbx_strand_id
1 'polypeptide(L)'
;MMLATLKLNKTKTSLVNRKLAEMYPKERMAAVLRSPFLGDFDVKNYCHVSAKQYHENEKQQLTSLLTTTYNEKENVFEVTYKQARTGYGRVFPQESLGLTSMRKSIRNAMIKDYYYDFDLSNAHPCIVLAICEEHNLPCKYVREYVNNREEVLENIMNHYDVSRNKAKKLMLCFMFTGSVLGWKLEEKVNKKQDLPYLEKFTRELMSIARGIRPENETMYETCRDSKRKKTKKTASPAKRQRVSKERSDNEAILNEIFGEDNTDNESSSDNTQSKSNPEDKNVMGSLLATYMQTMELMIVNTVLDGVIDETLLAKVQGVSHPVCTYEFDGIKLLRKNVEEYGGKEKVIEFFLFV
;
A
#
# COMPACT_ATOMS: atom_id res chain seq x y z
N MET A 1 1.68 12.63 -17.94
CA MET A 1 2.28 11.61 -18.83
C MET A 1 1.15 10.80 -19.44
N MET A 2 0.78 11.03 -20.72
CA MET A 2 -0.24 10.21 -21.40
C MET A 2 0.37 8.84 -21.74
N LEU A 3 -0.25 7.75 -21.29
CA LEU A 3 0.13 6.41 -21.72
C LEU A 3 -0.70 6.06 -22.96
N ALA A 4 -0.05 5.97 -24.12
CA ALA A 4 -0.72 5.55 -25.36
C ALA A 4 -1.23 4.09 -25.32
N THR A 5 -0.90 3.34 -24.26
CA THR A 5 -1.14 1.90 -24.11
C THR A 5 -1.35 1.58 -22.64
N LEU A 6 -2.18 0.56 -22.35
CA LEU A 6 -2.35 0.06 -20.98
C LEU A 6 -1.14 -0.75 -20.51
N LYS A 7 -0.17 -1.06 -21.37
CA LYS A 7 1.00 -1.86 -21.05
C LYS A 7 1.95 -1.15 -20.11
N LEU A 8 2.28 -1.81 -18.99
CA LEU A 8 3.39 -1.43 -18.14
C LEU A 8 4.56 -2.41 -18.31
N ASN A 9 5.71 -1.85 -18.63
CA ASN A 9 6.96 -2.59 -18.63
C ASN A 9 7.52 -2.68 -17.20
N LYS A 10 8.44 -3.61 -16.97
CA LYS A 10 9.22 -3.63 -15.73
C LYS A 10 9.85 -2.26 -15.49
N THR A 11 9.66 -1.70 -14.31
CA THR A 11 10.02 -0.31 -14.03
C THR A 11 11.55 -0.16 -14.04
N LYS A 12 12.06 0.72 -14.89
CA LYS A 12 13.39 1.31 -14.73
C LYS A 12 13.17 2.64 -14.00
N THR A 13 13.35 2.63 -12.69
CA THR A 13 13.21 3.80 -11.82
C THR A 13 14.60 4.26 -11.40
N SER A 14 14.79 5.58 -11.31
CA SER A 14 16.05 6.17 -10.85
C SER A 14 16.30 5.90 -9.36
N LEU A 15 15.28 5.51 -8.59
CA LEU A 15 15.42 5.14 -7.19
C LEU A 15 16.22 3.85 -6.97
N VAL A 16 16.19 2.91 -7.90
CA VAL A 16 16.89 1.63 -7.71
C VAL A 16 18.39 1.85 -7.71
N ASN A 17 19.06 1.40 -6.64
CA ASN A 17 20.48 1.62 -6.35
C ASN A 17 20.88 3.09 -6.16
N ARG A 18 19.94 4.03 -6.19
CA ARG A 18 20.21 5.42 -5.78
C ARG A 18 20.31 5.49 -4.26
N LYS A 19 21.30 6.22 -3.80
CA LYS A 19 21.45 6.62 -2.40
C LYS A 19 20.73 7.94 -2.17
N LEU A 20 19.84 7.95 -1.18
CA LEU A 20 19.28 9.17 -0.61
C LEU A 20 19.79 9.33 0.82
N ALA A 21 19.83 10.56 1.32
CA ALA A 21 20.17 10.85 2.70
C ALA A 21 18.89 11.18 3.50
N GLU A 22 18.70 10.49 4.62
CA GLU A 22 17.68 10.82 5.61
C GLU A 22 18.36 11.57 6.77
N MET A 23 18.01 12.84 6.97
CA MET A 23 18.59 13.70 8.00
C MET A 23 17.63 13.89 9.18
N TYR A 24 18.01 13.37 10.36
CA TYR A 24 17.30 13.59 11.62
C TYR A 24 18.25 13.30 12.80
N PRO A 25 17.99 13.84 14.01
CA PRO A 25 18.92 13.74 15.13
C PRO A 25 19.18 12.30 15.56
N LYS A 26 20.46 11.90 15.58
CA LYS A 26 20.90 10.60 16.09
C LYS A 26 20.48 10.38 17.55
N GLU A 27 20.39 11.45 18.34
CA GLU A 27 19.99 11.40 19.74
C GLU A 27 18.54 10.92 19.92
N ARG A 28 17.65 11.27 18.98
CA ARG A 28 16.26 10.80 19.00
C ARG A 28 16.19 9.31 18.73
N MET A 29 17.00 8.82 17.79
CA MET A 29 17.13 7.38 17.55
C MET A 29 17.69 6.65 18.78
N ALA A 30 18.72 7.20 19.41
CA ALA A 30 19.29 6.65 20.64
C ALA A 30 18.27 6.64 21.79
N ALA A 31 17.43 7.68 21.91
CA ALA A 31 16.36 7.73 22.89
C ALA A 31 15.29 6.66 22.62
N VAL A 32 14.89 6.45 21.37
CA VAL A 32 13.96 5.38 20.98
C VAL A 32 14.53 4.00 21.30
N LEU A 33 15.82 3.75 21.00
CA LEU A 33 16.50 2.49 21.32
C LEU A 33 16.55 2.16 22.82
N ARG A 34 16.56 3.18 23.68
CA ARG A 34 16.49 3.05 25.15
C ARG A 34 15.06 2.99 25.69
N SER A 35 14.07 3.28 24.85
CA SER A 35 12.67 3.34 25.28
C SER A 35 12.04 1.95 25.41
N PRO A 36 10.99 1.80 26.22
CA PRO A 36 10.24 0.55 26.33
C PRO A 36 9.23 0.34 25.17
N PHE A 37 9.21 1.22 24.16
CA PHE A 37 8.19 1.24 23.11
C PHE A 37 8.53 0.37 21.88
N LEU A 38 9.72 -0.23 21.86
CA LEU A 38 10.15 -1.17 20.84
C LEU A 38 9.67 -2.58 21.21
N GLY A 39 9.12 -3.29 20.23
CA GLY A 39 8.60 -4.63 20.44
C GLY A 39 8.92 -5.60 19.30
N ASP A 40 8.31 -6.78 19.41
CA ASP A 40 8.35 -7.78 18.37
C ASP A 40 7.55 -7.36 17.13
N PHE A 41 7.90 -7.98 16.01
CA PHE A 41 7.23 -7.72 14.74
C PHE A 41 5.81 -8.29 14.70
N ASP A 42 4.82 -7.41 14.79
CA ASP A 42 3.42 -7.71 14.44
C ASP A 42 3.25 -8.08 12.96
N VAL A 43 2.80 -9.30 12.67
CA VAL A 43 2.56 -9.82 11.32
C VAL A 43 1.40 -9.14 10.59
N LYS A 44 0.54 -8.38 11.28
CA LYS A 44 -0.50 -7.55 10.67
C LYS A 44 0.05 -6.21 10.16
N ASN A 45 1.22 -5.79 10.64
CA ASN A 45 1.86 -4.57 10.20
C ASN A 45 2.74 -4.83 8.96
N TYR A 46 2.44 -4.12 7.87
CA TYR A 46 3.17 -4.29 6.61
C TYR A 46 4.68 -4.03 6.72
N CYS A 47 5.09 -2.98 7.46
CA CYS A 47 6.49 -2.64 7.65
C CYS A 47 7.24 -3.77 8.38
N HIS A 48 6.60 -4.34 9.40
CA HIS A 48 7.14 -5.49 10.15
C HIS A 48 7.24 -6.75 9.29
N VAL A 49 6.28 -7.00 8.40
CA VAL A 49 6.34 -8.13 7.46
C VAL A 49 7.55 -8.04 6.52
N SER A 50 7.95 -6.82 6.15
CA SER A 50 9.20 -6.60 5.41
C SER A 50 10.43 -6.78 6.32
N ALA A 51 10.46 -6.08 7.45
CA ALA A 51 11.62 -6.03 8.35
C ALA A 51 12.01 -7.40 8.93
N LYS A 52 11.02 -8.25 9.25
CA LYS A 52 11.26 -9.60 9.79
C LYS A 52 12.03 -10.56 8.87
N GLN A 53 12.24 -10.17 7.61
CA GLN A 53 13.09 -10.94 6.69
C GLN A 53 14.59 -10.74 6.96
N TYR A 54 14.94 -9.71 7.73
CA TYR A 54 16.31 -9.26 7.98
C TYR A 54 16.63 -9.13 9.46
N HIS A 55 15.62 -8.84 10.28
CA HIS A 55 15.77 -8.58 11.72
C HIS A 55 14.78 -9.44 12.51
N GLU A 56 15.07 -9.67 13.78
CA GLU A 56 14.26 -10.41 14.74
C GLU A 56 13.15 -9.54 15.33
N ASN A 57 13.45 -8.26 15.63
CA ASN A 57 12.53 -7.30 16.26
C ASN A 57 12.89 -5.84 15.91
N GLU A 58 12.06 -4.88 16.36
CA GLU A 58 12.27 -3.45 16.09
C GLU A 58 13.62 -2.94 16.64
N LYS A 59 14.08 -3.46 17.80
CA LYS A 59 15.35 -3.04 18.42
C LYS A 59 16.55 -3.43 17.57
N GLN A 60 16.56 -4.66 17.02
CA GLN A 60 17.62 -5.07 16.12
C GLN A 60 17.58 -4.26 14.82
N GLN A 61 16.39 -4.00 14.25
CA GLN A 61 16.25 -3.18 13.05
C GLN A 61 16.84 -1.77 13.23
N LEU A 62 16.49 -1.08 14.32
CA LEU A 62 17.00 0.27 14.61
C LEU A 62 18.49 0.25 14.92
N THR A 63 18.97 -0.78 15.63
CA THR A 63 20.42 -0.94 15.89
C THR A 63 21.18 -1.08 14.58
N SER A 64 20.72 -1.96 13.68
CA SER A 64 21.30 -2.14 12.36
C SER A 64 21.27 -0.86 11.54
N LEU A 65 20.16 -0.12 11.53
CA LEU A 65 20.08 1.17 10.83
C LEU A 65 21.14 2.15 11.32
N LEU A 66 21.30 2.29 12.64
CA LEU A 66 22.29 3.16 13.25
C LEU A 66 23.72 2.76 12.91
N THR A 67 24.05 1.48 12.95
CA THR A 67 25.44 1.02 12.78
C THR A 67 25.87 0.87 11.32
N THR A 68 24.92 0.71 10.39
CA THR A 68 25.24 0.41 8.98
C THR A 68 25.03 1.58 8.03
N THR A 69 24.12 2.50 8.33
CA THR A 69 23.74 3.58 7.39
C THR A 69 24.13 4.97 7.86
N TYR A 70 24.40 5.16 9.16
CA TYR A 70 24.69 6.48 9.70
C TYR A 70 26.10 6.95 9.32
N ASN A 71 26.16 8.10 8.65
CA ASN A 71 27.40 8.78 8.29
C ASN A 71 27.67 9.90 9.31
N GLU A 72 28.63 9.67 10.20
CA GLU A 72 29.03 10.63 11.25
C GLU A 72 29.54 11.96 10.69
N LYS A 73 30.17 11.97 9.51
CA LYS A 73 30.75 13.19 8.92
C LYS A 73 29.68 14.12 8.38
N GLU A 74 28.64 13.55 7.78
CA GLU A 74 27.56 14.30 7.15
C GLU A 74 26.31 14.42 8.05
N ASN A 75 26.27 13.69 9.17
CA ASN A 75 25.16 13.64 10.11
C ASN A 75 23.83 13.22 9.44
N VAL A 76 23.89 12.17 8.63
CA VAL A 76 22.74 11.61 7.88
C VAL A 76 22.74 10.09 7.90
N PHE A 77 21.59 9.49 7.60
CA PHE A 77 21.45 8.07 7.32
C PHE A 77 21.40 7.86 5.80
N GLU A 78 22.36 7.11 5.25
CA GLU A 78 22.42 6.81 3.82
C GLU A 78 21.54 5.61 3.49
N VAL A 79 20.47 5.83 2.73
CA VAL A 79 19.49 4.80 2.38
C VAL A 79 19.59 4.47 0.89
N THR A 80 19.83 3.19 0.61
CA THR A 80 19.80 2.64 -0.76
C THR A 80 18.50 1.87 -0.97
N TYR A 81 17.84 2.09 -2.12
CA TYR A 81 16.59 1.40 -2.44
C TYR A 81 16.81 0.25 -3.42
N LYS A 82 16.06 -0.84 -3.21
CA LYS A 82 16.03 -2.01 -4.09
C LYS A 82 14.64 -2.25 -4.64
N GLN A 83 14.58 -2.73 -5.89
CA GLN A 83 13.33 -3.14 -6.50
C GLN A 83 12.84 -4.48 -5.96
N ALA A 84 11.53 -4.68 -5.98
CA ALA A 84 10.97 -6.02 -5.83
C ALA A 84 11.52 -6.97 -6.91
N ARG A 85 11.75 -8.24 -6.56
CA ARG A 85 12.28 -9.27 -7.48
C ARG A 85 11.45 -9.46 -8.75
N THR A 86 10.18 -9.08 -8.71
CA THR A 86 9.25 -9.12 -9.84
C THR A 86 9.58 -8.10 -10.92
N GLY A 87 10.29 -7.03 -10.59
CA GLY A 87 10.54 -5.87 -11.46
C GLY A 87 9.33 -4.95 -11.62
N TYR A 88 8.28 -5.15 -10.81
CA TYR A 88 7.05 -4.36 -10.81
C TYR A 88 6.72 -3.90 -9.39
N GLY A 89 5.91 -2.85 -9.29
CA GLY A 89 5.48 -2.26 -8.03
C GLY A 89 6.57 -1.46 -7.34
N ARG A 90 6.38 -1.22 -6.05
CA ARG A 90 7.20 -0.33 -5.21
C ARG A 90 8.65 -0.78 -5.06
N VAL A 91 9.53 0.18 -4.78
CA VAL A 91 10.89 -0.05 -4.25
C VAL A 91 10.89 -0.01 -2.73
N PHE A 92 11.92 -0.59 -2.12
CA PHE A 92 12.06 -0.70 -0.66
C PHE A 92 13.49 -0.37 -0.22
N PRO A 93 13.68 0.23 0.97
CA PRO A 93 15.00 0.33 1.57
C PRO A 93 15.71 -1.04 1.65
N GLN A 94 17.00 -1.06 1.32
CA GLN A 94 17.82 -2.27 1.48
C GLN A 94 17.74 -2.75 2.93
N GLU A 95 17.55 -4.05 3.11
CA GLU A 95 17.40 -4.70 4.43
C GLU A 95 16.34 -4.07 5.36
N SER A 96 15.36 -3.34 4.79
CA SER A 96 14.37 -2.58 5.56
C SER A 96 15.01 -1.51 6.47
N LEU A 97 16.15 -0.94 6.06
CA LEU A 97 16.90 0.09 6.76
C LEU A 97 16.62 1.47 6.12
N GLY A 98 15.57 2.12 6.58
CA GLY A 98 15.15 3.47 6.17
C GLY A 98 13.75 3.79 6.70
N LEU A 99 13.36 5.07 6.73
CA LEU A 99 12.09 5.53 7.32
C LEU A 99 10.85 4.84 6.71
N THR A 100 10.89 4.53 5.41
CA THR A 100 9.81 3.84 4.68
C THR A 100 9.41 2.50 5.32
N SER A 101 10.37 1.80 5.94
CA SER A 101 10.19 0.44 6.48
C SER A 101 9.97 0.41 8.00
N MET A 102 9.69 1.56 8.62
CA MET A 102 9.46 1.65 10.07
C MET A 102 7.99 1.77 10.43
N ARG A 103 7.62 1.28 11.61
CA ARG A 103 6.29 1.52 12.18
C ARG A 103 6.09 3.02 12.39
N LYS A 104 4.90 3.51 12.01
CA LYS A 104 4.53 4.93 12.05
C LYS A 104 4.87 5.63 13.36
N SER A 105 4.57 5.03 14.52
CA SER A 105 4.85 5.64 15.82
C SER A 105 6.36 5.84 16.07
N ILE A 106 7.17 4.85 15.70
CA ILE A 106 8.63 4.90 15.82
C ILE A 106 9.21 5.93 14.85
N ARG A 107 8.79 5.87 13.58
CA ARG A 107 9.19 6.86 12.57
C ARG A 107 8.89 8.28 13.03
N ASN A 108 7.65 8.55 13.41
CA ASN A 108 7.21 9.89 13.82
C ASN A 108 7.96 10.41 15.04
N ALA A 109 8.34 9.54 15.98
CA ALA A 109 9.14 9.94 17.15
C ALA A 109 10.55 10.43 16.75
N MET A 110 11.15 9.83 15.71
CA MET A 110 12.47 10.24 15.24
C MET A 110 12.43 11.53 14.43
N ILE A 111 11.45 11.67 13.53
CA ILE A 111 11.44 12.75 12.52
C ILE A 111 10.52 13.93 12.86
N LYS A 112 9.88 13.94 14.03
CA LYS A 112 8.93 14.97 14.43
C LYS A 112 9.51 16.39 14.19
N ASP A 113 8.77 17.22 13.47
CA ASP A 113 9.12 18.61 13.15
C ASP A 113 10.31 18.80 12.19
N TYR A 114 10.91 17.71 11.66
CA TYR A 114 12.03 17.80 10.70
C TYR A 114 11.58 17.80 9.23
N TYR A 115 10.43 17.20 8.94
CA TYR A 115 9.98 16.98 7.57
C TYR A 115 8.57 17.52 7.35
N TYR A 116 8.31 17.89 6.10
CA TYR A 116 6.97 17.87 5.54
C TYR A 116 6.77 16.61 4.69
N ASP A 117 5.58 16.04 4.83
CA ASP A 117 5.13 14.84 4.13
C ASP A 117 4.25 15.29 2.95
N PHE A 118 4.62 14.89 1.73
CA PHE A 118 3.87 15.16 0.52
C PHE A 118 3.40 13.83 -0.07
N ASP A 119 2.14 13.48 0.19
CA ASP A 119 1.52 12.21 -0.21
C ASP A 119 0.49 12.42 -1.33
N LEU A 120 0.39 11.46 -2.24
CA LEU A 120 -0.65 11.37 -3.25
C LEU A 120 -2.02 11.14 -2.57
N SER A 121 -2.90 12.12 -2.68
CA SER A 121 -4.26 12.00 -2.13
C SER A 121 -5.07 10.95 -2.87
N ASN A 122 -5.54 9.93 -2.14
CA ASN A 122 -6.39 8.85 -2.68
C ASN A 122 -5.76 8.14 -3.90
N ALA A 123 -4.43 7.95 -3.87
CA ALA A 123 -3.59 7.52 -4.99
C ALA A 123 -4.18 6.44 -5.89
N HIS A 124 -4.32 5.20 -5.39
CA HIS A 124 -4.78 4.06 -6.19
C HIS A 124 -6.14 4.29 -6.90
N PRO A 125 -7.22 4.71 -6.22
CA PRO A 125 -8.48 5.06 -6.89
C PRO A 125 -8.36 6.16 -7.95
N CYS A 126 -7.59 7.22 -7.68
CA CYS A 126 -7.36 8.30 -8.65
C CYS A 126 -6.59 7.81 -9.88
N ILE A 127 -5.56 6.98 -9.67
CA ILE A 127 -4.81 6.32 -10.75
C ILE A 127 -5.75 5.47 -11.62
N VAL A 128 -6.62 4.66 -11.00
CA VAL A 128 -7.58 3.83 -11.73
C VAL A 128 -8.55 4.69 -12.54
N LEU A 129 -9.08 5.77 -11.97
CA LEU A 129 -9.96 6.69 -12.69
C LEU A 129 -9.27 7.27 -13.92
N ALA A 130 -8.07 7.82 -13.75
CA ALA A 130 -7.30 8.43 -14.84
C ALA A 130 -7.04 7.44 -15.98
N ILE A 131 -6.65 6.20 -15.67
CA ILE A 131 -6.46 5.14 -16.67
C ILE A 131 -7.77 4.83 -17.40
N CYS A 132 -8.87 4.73 -16.64
CA CYS A 132 -10.16 4.41 -17.25
C CYS A 132 -10.65 5.54 -18.16
N GLU A 133 -10.41 6.79 -17.80
CA GLU A 133 -10.75 7.95 -18.64
C GLU A 133 -9.92 8.00 -19.92
N GLU A 134 -8.60 7.86 -19.80
CA GLU A 134 -7.69 7.89 -20.94
C GLU A 134 -7.98 6.78 -21.96
N HIS A 135 -8.37 5.61 -21.48
CA HIS A 135 -8.61 4.43 -22.31
C HIS A 135 -10.10 4.11 -22.53
N ASN A 136 -11.00 5.03 -22.18
CA ASN A 136 -12.46 4.86 -22.34
C ASN A 136 -13.01 3.57 -21.69
N LEU A 137 -12.45 3.14 -20.56
CA LEU A 137 -12.95 2.00 -19.79
C LEU A 137 -14.10 2.43 -18.87
N PRO A 138 -15.19 1.64 -18.77
CA PRO A 138 -16.27 1.90 -17.83
C PRO A 138 -15.79 1.94 -16.37
N CYS A 139 -16.02 3.06 -15.69
CA CYS A 139 -15.52 3.35 -14.35
C CYS A 139 -16.50 4.18 -13.50
N LYS A 140 -17.80 3.92 -13.62
CA LYS A 140 -18.86 4.69 -12.96
C LYS A 140 -18.66 4.77 -11.44
N TYR A 141 -18.47 3.65 -10.77
CA TYR A 141 -18.39 3.59 -9.31
C TYR A 141 -17.03 4.04 -8.78
N VAL A 142 -15.96 3.81 -9.54
CA VAL A 142 -14.64 4.40 -9.24
C VAL A 142 -14.70 5.91 -9.33
N ARG A 143 -15.29 6.47 -10.39
CA ARG A 143 -15.49 7.91 -10.56
C ARG A 143 -16.33 8.49 -9.44
N GLU A 144 -17.44 7.84 -9.09
CA GLU A 144 -18.30 8.24 -7.97
C GLU A 144 -17.52 8.29 -6.65
N TYR A 145 -16.71 7.27 -6.34
CA TYR A 145 -15.88 7.28 -5.14
C TYR A 145 -14.83 8.40 -5.13
N VAL A 146 -14.17 8.66 -6.26
CA VAL A 146 -13.14 9.70 -6.34
C VAL A 146 -13.75 11.09 -6.19
N ASN A 147 -14.86 11.36 -6.86
CA ASN A 147 -15.50 12.68 -6.87
C ASN A 147 -16.30 12.97 -5.61
N ASN A 148 -16.93 11.95 -5.01
CA ASN A 148 -17.83 12.08 -3.87
C ASN A 148 -17.32 11.30 -2.65
N ARG A 149 -16.00 11.30 -2.44
CA ARG A 149 -15.34 10.42 -1.46
C ARG A 149 -15.92 10.52 -0.06
N GLU A 150 -16.09 11.73 0.45
CA GLU A 150 -16.56 11.92 1.84
C GLU A 150 -18.00 11.44 2.01
N GLU A 151 -18.86 11.66 1.02
CA GLU A 151 -20.24 11.14 1.02
C GLU A 151 -20.27 9.61 1.00
N VAL A 152 -19.45 8.97 0.16
CA VAL A 152 -19.34 7.50 0.13
C VAL A 152 -18.83 6.97 1.47
N LEU A 153 -17.84 7.63 2.08
CA LEU A 153 -17.33 7.24 3.39
C LEU A 153 -18.38 7.43 4.48
N GLU A 154 -19.14 8.52 4.46
CA GLU A 154 -20.25 8.78 5.39
C GLU A 154 -21.35 7.73 5.26
N ASN A 155 -21.72 7.35 4.03
CA ASN A 155 -22.68 6.26 3.79
C ASN A 155 -22.20 4.92 4.38
N ILE A 156 -20.91 4.60 4.25
CA ILE A 156 -20.32 3.40 4.86
C ILE A 156 -20.33 3.52 6.39
N MET A 157 -19.95 4.67 6.94
CA MET A 157 -19.95 4.93 8.39
C MET A 157 -21.34 4.71 8.97
N ASN A 158 -22.36 5.32 8.37
CA ASN A 158 -23.74 5.26 8.84
C ASN A 158 -24.33 3.84 8.70
N HIS A 159 -24.05 3.13 7.61
CA HIS A 159 -24.59 1.78 7.40
C HIS A 159 -24.01 0.74 8.36
N TYR A 160 -22.69 0.81 8.60
CA TYR A 160 -21.95 -0.17 9.40
C TYR A 160 -21.71 0.26 10.86
N ASP A 161 -22.10 1.49 11.23
CA ASP A 161 -21.82 2.10 12.54
C ASP A 161 -20.33 2.08 12.88
N VAL A 162 -19.52 2.70 12.02
CA VAL A 162 -18.06 2.70 12.15
C VAL A 162 -17.46 4.09 12.00
N SER A 163 -16.25 4.25 12.52
CA SER A 163 -15.49 5.49 12.31
C SER A 163 -15.04 5.65 10.85
N ARG A 164 -14.78 6.89 10.46
CA ARG A 164 -14.23 7.23 9.13
C ARG A 164 -12.97 6.44 8.79
N ASN A 165 -12.11 6.18 9.76
CA ASN A 165 -10.89 5.39 9.56
C ASN A 165 -11.18 3.94 9.17
N LYS A 166 -12.18 3.31 9.80
CA LYS A 166 -12.62 1.95 9.44
C LYS A 166 -13.28 1.93 8.06
N ALA A 167 -14.13 2.91 7.75
CA ALA A 167 -14.74 3.06 6.43
C ALA A 167 -13.69 3.26 5.32
N LYS A 168 -12.70 4.13 5.56
CA LYS A 168 -11.55 4.32 4.66
C LYS A 168 -10.77 3.03 4.47
N LYS A 169 -10.56 2.25 5.55
CA LYS A 169 -9.87 0.96 5.48
C LYS A 169 -10.62 -0.04 4.59
N LEU A 170 -11.96 -0.07 4.64
CA LEU A 170 -12.76 -0.91 3.74
C LEU A 170 -12.49 -0.60 2.27
N MET A 171 -12.51 0.68 1.89
CA MET A 171 -12.24 1.09 0.51
C MET A 171 -10.80 0.75 0.08
N LEU A 172 -9.83 0.95 0.98
CA LEU A 172 -8.44 0.53 0.74
C LEU A 172 -8.32 -0.99 0.56
N CYS A 173 -9.06 -1.79 1.34
CA CYS A 173 -9.04 -3.25 1.22
C CYS A 173 -9.41 -3.71 -0.20
N PHE A 174 -10.36 -3.06 -0.87
CA PHE A 174 -10.75 -3.44 -2.24
C PHE A 174 -9.64 -3.21 -3.27
N MET A 175 -8.80 -2.19 -3.08
CA MET A 175 -7.64 -1.93 -3.93
C MET A 175 -6.58 -3.04 -3.83
N PHE A 176 -6.68 -3.91 -2.81
CA PHE A 176 -5.81 -5.05 -2.56
C PHE A 176 -6.56 -6.39 -2.51
N THR A 177 -7.65 -6.51 -3.27
CA THR A 177 -8.43 -7.77 -3.40
C THR A 177 -9.12 -8.24 -2.12
N GLY A 178 -9.25 -7.36 -1.13
CA GLY A 178 -9.99 -7.64 0.08
C GLY A 178 -11.49 -7.80 -0.20
N SER A 179 -12.19 -8.39 0.76
CA SER A 179 -13.64 -8.53 0.72
C SER A 179 -14.28 -7.79 1.90
N VAL A 180 -15.56 -7.44 1.75
CA VAL A 180 -16.34 -6.85 2.85
C VAL A 180 -16.33 -7.78 4.06
N LEU A 181 -16.50 -9.09 3.84
CA LEU A 181 -16.44 -10.09 4.91
C LEU A 181 -15.09 -10.07 5.64
N GLY A 182 -13.97 -10.05 4.91
CA GLY A 182 -12.64 -10.01 5.51
C GLY A 182 -12.43 -8.75 6.36
N TRP A 183 -12.89 -7.61 5.86
CA TRP A 183 -12.87 -6.35 6.61
C TRP A 183 -13.77 -6.39 7.85
N LYS A 184 -14.99 -6.92 7.75
CA LYS A 184 -15.92 -7.07 8.89
C LYS A 184 -15.30 -7.89 10.02
N LEU A 185 -14.67 -9.02 9.68
CA LEU A 185 -13.99 -9.88 10.63
C LEU A 185 -12.81 -9.16 11.31
N GLU A 186 -12.01 -8.42 10.54
CA GLU A 186 -10.87 -7.68 11.07
C GLU A 186 -11.29 -6.52 11.99
N GLU A 187 -12.31 -5.77 11.58
CA GLU A 187 -12.79 -4.58 12.29
C GLU A 187 -13.88 -4.86 13.33
N LYS A 188 -14.25 -6.14 13.51
CA LYS A 188 -15.29 -6.64 14.41
C LYS A 188 -16.64 -5.97 14.16
N VAL A 189 -17.03 -5.85 12.89
CA VAL A 189 -18.29 -5.23 12.47
C VAL A 189 -19.36 -6.30 12.33
N ASN A 190 -20.43 -6.19 13.12
CA ASN A 190 -21.55 -7.12 13.11
C ASN A 190 -22.75 -6.54 12.34
N LYS A 191 -22.70 -6.63 11.00
CA LYS A 191 -23.79 -6.22 10.11
C LYS A 191 -23.96 -7.29 9.02
N LYS A 192 -25.13 -7.93 8.94
CA LYS A 192 -25.39 -8.98 7.93
C LYS A 192 -25.44 -8.37 6.52
N GLN A 193 -26.32 -7.41 6.30
CA GLN A 193 -26.53 -6.79 4.98
C GLN A 193 -25.38 -5.89 4.55
N ASP A 194 -24.95 -6.05 3.30
CA ASP A 194 -23.96 -5.19 2.66
C ASP A 194 -24.56 -4.10 1.80
N LEU A 195 -23.86 -2.97 1.71
CA LEU A 195 -24.21 -1.89 0.80
C LEU A 195 -24.08 -2.37 -0.66
N PRO A 196 -25.15 -2.32 -1.48
CA PRO A 196 -25.09 -2.74 -2.89
C PRO A 196 -24.01 -2.01 -3.70
N TYR A 197 -23.69 -0.77 -3.31
CA TYR A 197 -22.61 0.02 -3.88
C TYR A 197 -21.26 -0.70 -3.83
N LEU A 198 -20.92 -1.37 -2.71
CA LEU A 198 -19.63 -2.03 -2.53
C LEU A 198 -19.46 -3.23 -3.48
N GLU A 199 -20.54 -3.97 -3.71
CA GLU A 199 -20.54 -5.07 -4.69
C GLU A 199 -20.36 -4.53 -6.12
N LYS A 200 -21.05 -3.44 -6.46
CA LYS A 200 -20.92 -2.77 -7.76
C LYS A 200 -19.50 -2.24 -7.98
N PHE A 201 -18.94 -1.55 -6.99
CA PHE A 201 -17.57 -1.05 -7.00
C PHE A 201 -16.54 -2.16 -7.20
N THR A 202 -16.64 -3.24 -6.43
CA THR A 202 -15.70 -4.38 -6.54
C THR A 202 -15.83 -5.14 -7.87
N ARG A 203 -17.04 -5.29 -8.40
CA ARG A 203 -17.25 -5.85 -9.76
C ARG A 203 -16.63 -4.97 -10.83
N GLU A 204 -16.74 -3.65 -10.71
CA GLU A 204 -16.13 -2.71 -11.64
C GLU A 204 -14.59 -2.79 -11.62
N LEU A 205 -13.97 -2.81 -10.43
CA LEU A 205 -12.52 -3.03 -10.31
C LEU A 205 -12.06 -4.34 -10.98
N MET A 206 -12.83 -5.42 -10.87
CA MET A 206 -12.53 -6.68 -11.55
C MET A 206 -12.70 -6.57 -13.07
N SER A 207 -13.68 -5.81 -13.55
CA SER A 207 -13.85 -5.53 -14.98
C SER A 207 -12.63 -4.76 -15.52
N ILE A 208 -12.18 -3.74 -14.79
CA ILE A 208 -10.99 -2.96 -15.14
C ILE A 208 -9.74 -3.84 -15.17
N ALA A 209 -9.54 -4.69 -14.15
CA ALA A 209 -8.43 -5.64 -14.13
C ALA A 209 -8.42 -6.57 -15.36
N ARG A 210 -9.60 -7.02 -15.82
CA ARG A 210 -9.72 -7.82 -17.05
C ARG A 210 -9.41 -7.01 -18.30
N GLY A 211 -9.75 -5.72 -18.34
CA GLY A 211 -9.40 -4.82 -19.45
C GLY A 211 -7.89 -4.55 -19.54
N ILE A 212 -7.19 -4.47 -18.40
CA ILE A 212 -5.74 -4.24 -18.33
C ILE A 212 -4.94 -5.50 -18.69
N ARG A 213 -5.45 -6.69 -18.37
CA ARG A 213 -4.72 -7.97 -18.48
C ARG A 213 -4.12 -8.25 -19.87
N PRO A 214 -4.83 -8.10 -21.01
CA PRO A 214 -4.32 -8.49 -22.32
C PRO A 214 -2.97 -7.84 -22.67
N GLU A 215 -2.75 -6.60 -22.25
CA GLU A 215 -1.51 -5.86 -22.50
C GLU A 215 -0.43 -6.11 -21.42
N ASN A 216 -0.78 -6.80 -20.34
CA ASN A 216 0.04 -6.98 -19.14
C ASN A 216 0.19 -8.46 -18.72
N GLU A 217 0.15 -9.39 -19.68
CA GLU A 217 0.18 -10.84 -19.40
C GLU A 217 1.43 -11.26 -18.59
N THR A 218 2.60 -10.66 -18.85
CA THR A 218 3.81 -10.95 -18.06
C THR A 218 3.67 -10.56 -16.58
N MET A 219 3.00 -9.44 -16.28
CA MET A 219 2.72 -9.02 -14.91
C MET A 219 1.69 -9.96 -14.26
N TYR A 220 0.66 -10.35 -15.00
CA TYR A 220 -0.34 -11.33 -14.56
C TYR A 220 0.31 -12.66 -14.16
N GLU A 221 1.18 -13.18 -15.01
CA GLU A 221 1.93 -14.42 -14.79
C GLU A 221 2.82 -14.35 -13.55
N THR A 222 3.50 -13.21 -13.35
CA THR A 222 4.29 -12.95 -12.15
C THR A 222 3.43 -12.95 -10.87
N CYS A 223 2.22 -12.40 -10.93
CA CYS A 223 1.26 -12.43 -9.82
C CYS A 223 0.79 -13.86 -9.53
N ARG A 224 0.46 -14.63 -10.59
CA ARG A 224 0.03 -16.03 -10.50
C ARG A 224 1.08 -16.90 -9.82
N ASP A 225 2.33 -16.81 -10.26
CA ASP A 225 3.43 -17.58 -9.70
C ASP A 225 3.73 -17.24 -8.23
N SER A 226 3.65 -15.96 -7.89
CA SER A 226 3.82 -15.50 -6.51
C SER A 226 2.76 -16.08 -5.57
N LYS A 227 1.50 -16.18 -6.03
CA LYS A 227 0.40 -16.81 -5.28
C LYS A 227 0.58 -18.33 -5.17
N ARG A 228 0.98 -19.01 -6.24
CA ARG A 228 1.28 -20.45 -6.23
C ARG A 228 2.38 -20.79 -5.22
N LYS A 229 3.47 -20.02 -5.18
CA LYS A 229 4.57 -20.20 -4.21
C LYS A 229 4.11 -19.99 -2.76
N LYS A 230 3.25 -19.00 -2.49
CA LYS A 230 2.68 -18.80 -1.15
C LYS A 230 1.82 -19.99 -0.71
N THR A 231 0.94 -20.48 -1.59
CA THR A 231 0.05 -21.61 -1.32
C THR A 231 0.83 -22.90 -1.01
N LYS A 232 1.90 -23.17 -1.76
CA LYS A 232 2.81 -24.31 -1.50
C LYS A 232 3.52 -24.20 -0.14
N LYS A 233 3.95 -22.99 0.26
CA LYS A 233 4.57 -22.75 1.59
C LYS A 233 3.58 -22.91 2.75
N THR A 234 2.31 -22.57 2.56
CA THR A 234 1.27 -22.70 3.60
C THR A 234 0.71 -24.12 3.73
N ALA A 235 0.85 -24.95 2.70
CA ALA A 235 0.31 -26.30 2.63
C ALA A 235 1.24 -27.38 3.23
N SER A 236 1.88 -27.11 4.38
CA SER A 236 2.47 -28.22 5.15
C SER A 236 1.34 -29.13 5.67
N PRO A 237 1.52 -30.47 5.73
CA PRO A 237 0.43 -31.40 6.06
C PRO A 237 -0.26 -31.09 7.40
N ALA A 238 0.51 -30.67 8.41
CA ALA A 238 0.02 -30.31 9.73
C ALA A 238 -0.88 -29.05 9.74
N LYS A 239 -0.69 -28.12 8.79
CA LYS A 239 -1.51 -26.91 8.68
C LYS A 239 -2.84 -27.15 7.97
N ARG A 240 -2.90 -28.10 7.03
CA ARG A 240 -4.16 -28.47 6.35
C ARG A 240 -5.20 -29.01 7.31
N GLN A 241 -4.80 -29.87 8.26
CA GLN A 241 -5.69 -30.37 9.31
C GLN A 241 -6.09 -29.29 10.32
N ARG A 242 -5.18 -28.35 10.63
CA ARG A 242 -5.50 -27.21 11.50
C ARG A 242 -6.49 -26.24 10.88
N VAL A 243 -6.34 -25.92 9.58
CA VAL A 243 -7.23 -25.00 8.86
C VAL A 243 -8.60 -25.61 8.62
N SER A 244 -8.72 -26.93 8.36
CA SER A 244 -10.02 -27.59 8.29
C SER A 244 -10.74 -27.60 9.64
N LYS A 245 -10.00 -27.77 10.73
CA LYS A 245 -10.53 -27.74 12.10
C LYS A 245 -10.92 -26.33 12.55
N GLU A 246 -10.06 -25.32 12.31
CA GLU A 246 -10.42 -23.91 12.57
C GLU A 246 -11.63 -23.46 11.75
N ARG A 247 -11.83 -24.00 10.54
CA ARG A 247 -13.00 -23.66 9.73
C ARG A 247 -14.28 -24.24 10.30
N SER A 248 -14.27 -25.50 10.76
CA SER A 248 -15.43 -26.09 11.47
C SER A 248 -15.68 -25.41 12.81
N ASP A 249 -14.62 -25.06 13.54
CA ASP A 249 -14.73 -24.40 14.84
C ASP A 249 -15.31 -22.99 14.68
N ASN A 250 -14.90 -22.24 13.65
CA ASN A 250 -15.49 -20.94 13.33
C ASN A 250 -16.95 -21.06 12.85
N GLU A 251 -17.29 -22.07 12.07
CA GLU A 251 -18.67 -22.31 11.61
C GLU A 251 -19.58 -22.70 12.78
N ALA A 252 -19.09 -23.48 13.75
CA ALA A 252 -19.77 -23.79 14.99
C ALA A 252 -19.96 -22.54 15.88
N ILE A 253 -18.93 -21.70 16.03
CA ILE A 253 -19.01 -20.43 16.76
C ILE A 253 -20.01 -19.47 16.08
N LEU A 254 -20.03 -19.43 14.75
CA LEU A 254 -20.99 -18.62 13.99
C LEU A 254 -22.43 -19.14 14.17
N ASN A 255 -22.64 -20.46 14.17
CA ASN A 255 -23.95 -21.04 14.44
C ASN A 255 -24.41 -20.83 15.89
N GLU A 256 -23.49 -20.86 16.87
CA GLU A 256 -23.78 -20.50 18.27
C GLU A 256 -24.14 -19.02 18.44
N ILE A 257 -23.50 -18.11 17.69
CA ILE A 257 -23.72 -16.67 17.81
C ILE A 257 -24.99 -16.22 17.06
N PHE A 258 -25.33 -16.87 15.95
CA PHE A 258 -26.35 -16.38 15.02
C PHE A 258 -27.60 -17.27 14.89
N GLY A 259 -27.63 -18.47 15.49
CA GLY A 259 -28.72 -19.44 15.38
C GLY A 259 -28.77 -20.15 14.01
N GLU A 260 -29.40 -21.33 13.96
CA GLU A 260 -29.67 -22.04 12.70
C GLU A 260 -30.84 -21.37 11.96
N ASP A 261 -30.57 -20.74 10.82
CA ASP A 261 -31.62 -20.17 9.95
C ASP A 261 -32.27 -21.30 9.12
N ASN A 262 -33.40 -21.82 9.59
CA ASN A 262 -34.41 -22.47 8.76
C ASN A 262 -35.22 -21.39 8.05
N THR A 263 -34.80 -21.00 6.85
CA THR A 263 -35.67 -20.24 5.93
C THR A 263 -35.70 -20.93 4.58
N ASP A 264 -36.91 -21.34 4.20
CA ASP A 264 -37.24 -22.07 3.01
C ASP A 264 -36.75 -21.36 1.73
N ASN A 265 -36.05 -22.14 0.90
CA ASN A 265 -35.67 -21.75 -0.45
C ASN A 265 -36.92 -21.74 -1.34
N GLU A 266 -37.50 -20.57 -1.60
CA GLU A 266 -38.25 -20.38 -2.84
C GLU A 266 -37.32 -19.92 -3.96
N SER A 267 -37.15 -20.84 -4.90
CA SER A 267 -36.38 -20.71 -6.14
C SER A 267 -36.94 -19.62 -7.05
N SER A 268 -36.10 -18.67 -7.45
CA SER A 268 -36.26 -17.96 -8.72
C SER A 268 -35.05 -18.24 -9.62
N SER A 269 -35.31 -18.99 -10.66
CA SER A 269 -34.41 -19.40 -11.73
C SER A 269 -34.21 -18.25 -12.72
N ASP A 270 -33.01 -17.70 -12.78
CA ASP A 270 -32.25 -17.53 -14.04
C ASP A 270 -30.95 -16.77 -13.77
N ASN A 271 -29.81 -17.46 -13.87
CA ASN A 271 -28.54 -16.77 -14.12
C ASN A 271 -27.49 -17.74 -14.67
N THR A 272 -27.41 -17.79 -16.00
CA THR A 272 -26.27 -18.36 -16.72
C THR A 272 -25.07 -17.40 -16.62
N GLN A 273 -24.48 -17.28 -15.44
CA GLN A 273 -23.16 -16.64 -15.27
C GLN A 273 -22.08 -17.72 -15.21
N SER A 274 -21.14 -17.63 -16.16
CA SER A 274 -19.97 -18.50 -16.22
C SER A 274 -19.22 -18.47 -14.89
N LYS A 275 -19.08 -19.64 -14.26
CA LYS A 275 -18.33 -19.82 -13.02
C LYS A 275 -16.84 -19.58 -13.30
N SER A 276 -16.37 -18.34 -13.19
CA SER A 276 -14.94 -18.04 -13.22
C SER A 276 -14.27 -18.68 -12.00
N ASN A 277 -13.15 -19.40 -12.21
CA ASN A 277 -12.41 -20.07 -11.15
C ASN A 277 -11.99 -19.08 -10.04
N PRO A 278 -12.27 -19.35 -8.75
CA PRO A 278 -11.85 -18.50 -7.62
C PRO A 278 -10.35 -18.17 -7.60
N GLU A 279 -9.50 -19.04 -8.16
CA GLU A 279 -8.06 -18.79 -8.32
C GLU A 279 -7.79 -17.60 -9.25
N ASP A 280 -8.51 -17.49 -10.37
CA ASP A 280 -8.33 -16.41 -11.35
C ASP A 280 -8.76 -15.05 -10.79
N LYS A 281 -9.86 -15.00 -10.02
CA LYS A 281 -10.33 -13.74 -9.40
C LYS A 281 -9.27 -13.13 -8.46
N ASN A 282 -8.59 -13.98 -7.68
CA ASN A 282 -7.56 -13.55 -6.75
C ASN A 282 -6.27 -13.08 -7.44
N VAL A 283 -5.95 -13.66 -8.61
CA VAL A 283 -4.79 -13.22 -9.42
C VAL A 283 -5.11 -11.89 -10.11
N MET A 284 -6.32 -11.71 -10.65
CA MET A 284 -6.74 -10.44 -11.29
C MET A 284 -6.65 -9.25 -10.35
N GLY A 285 -7.12 -9.39 -9.12
CA GLY A 285 -6.97 -8.30 -8.17
C GLY A 285 -5.50 -8.04 -7.80
N SER A 286 -4.64 -9.07 -7.79
CA SER A 286 -3.20 -8.90 -7.55
C SER A 286 -2.51 -8.19 -8.71
N LEU A 287 -2.94 -8.48 -9.94
CA LEU A 287 -2.55 -7.75 -11.15
C LEU A 287 -2.91 -6.27 -11.00
N LEU A 288 -4.16 -5.94 -10.70
CA LEU A 288 -4.60 -4.55 -10.55
C LEU A 288 -3.82 -3.82 -9.45
N ALA A 289 -3.63 -4.44 -8.28
CA ALA A 289 -2.83 -3.88 -7.20
C ALA A 289 -1.38 -3.61 -7.61
N THR A 290 -0.75 -4.57 -8.29
CA THR A 290 0.64 -4.43 -8.76
C THR A 290 0.76 -3.36 -9.85
N TYR A 291 -0.23 -3.27 -10.73
CA TYR A 291 -0.34 -2.25 -11.75
C TYR A 291 -0.38 -0.85 -11.14
N MET A 292 -1.29 -0.63 -10.19
CA MET A 292 -1.41 0.66 -9.49
C MET A 292 -0.15 1.03 -8.71
N GLN A 293 0.47 0.08 -8.01
CA GLN A 293 1.75 0.30 -7.32
C GLN A 293 2.88 0.67 -8.29
N THR A 294 2.83 0.14 -9.52
CA THR A 294 3.82 0.45 -10.55
C THR A 294 3.64 1.88 -11.06
N MET A 295 2.40 2.29 -11.33
CA MET A 295 2.06 3.67 -11.69
C MET A 295 2.39 4.66 -10.58
N GLU A 296 2.04 4.33 -9.32
CA GLU A 296 2.35 5.12 -8.14
C GLU A 296 3.86 5.37 -8.03
N LEU A 297 4.68 4.31 -8.15
CA LEU A 297 6.14 4.44 -8.17
C LEU A 297 6.62 5.35 -9.31
N MET A 298 6.05 5.23 -10.52
CA MET A 298 6.45 6.07 -11.65
C MET A 298 6.16 7.54 -11.39
N ILE A 299 4.96 7.87 -10.88
CA ILE A 299 4.57 9.24 -10.52
C ILE A 299 5.51 9.81 -9.46
N VAL A 300 5.69 9.08 -8.35
CA VAL A 300 6.54 9.54 -7.25
C VAL A 300 8.00 9.66 -7.67
N ASN A 301 8.49 8.75 -8.52
CA ASN A 301 9.84 8.82 -9.06
C ASN A 301 10.04 10.07 -9.94
N THR A 302 9.09 10.38 -10.83
CA THR A 302 9.14 11.57 -11.68
C THR A 302 9.17 12.85 -10.85
N VAL A 303 8.29 12.96 -9.85
CA VAL A 303 8.29 14.10 -8.92
C VAL A 303 9.61 14.20 -8.17
N LEU A 304 10.13 13.08 -7.67
CA LEU A 304 11.38 13.05 -6.92
C LEU A 304 12.59 13.42 -7.77
N ASP A 305 12.65 12.94 -9.03
CA ASP A 305 13.69 13.34 -9.98
C ASP A 305 13.63 14.85 -10.22
N GLY A 306 12.46 15.42 -10.51
CA GLY A 306 12.30 16.87 -10.64
C GLY A 306 12.74 17.64 -9.40
N VAL A 307 12.38 17.18 -8.20
CA VAL A 307 12.84 17.78 -6.93
C VAL A 307 14.36 17.80 -6.84
N ILE A 308 15.02 16.69 -7.16
CA ILE A 308 16.47 16.54 -7.02
C ILE A 308 17.22 17.34 -8.09
N ASP A 309 16.74 17.29 -9.33
CA ASP A 309 17.46 17.78 -10.50
C ASP A 309 17.18 19.26 -10.76
N GLU A 310 15.96 19.73 -10.49
CA GLU A 310 15.49 21.08 -10.88
C GLU A 310 15.42 22.07 -9.72
N THR A 311 15.57 21.61 -8.48
CA THR A 311 15.38 22.48 -7.30
C THR A 311 16.53 22.38 -6.28
N LEU A 312 16.44 23.19 -5.22
CA LEU A 312 17.31 23.11 -4.05
C LEU A 312 16.67 22.34 -2.89
N LEU A 313 15.44 21.83 -3.04
CA LEU A 313 14.65 21.21 -1.96
C LEU A 313 15.35 20.00 -1.33
N ALA A 314 16.10 19.23 -2.11
CA ALA A 314 16.86 18.07 -1.63
C ALA A 314 18.35 18.35 -1.39
N LYS A 315 18.82 19.61 -1.46
CA LYS A 315 20.23 19.95 -1.28
C LYS A 315 20.49 20.45 0.14
N VAL A 316 21.55 19.95 0.77
CA VAL A 316 22.02 20.42 2.08
C VAL A 316 23.53 20.58 2.02
N GLN A 317 24.03 21.73 2.50
CA GLN A 317 25.45 22.01 2.51
C GLN A 317 26.20 20.96 3.35
N GLY A 318 27.26 20.39 2.77
CA GLY A 318 28.09 19.38 3.43
C GLY A 318 27.54 17.95 3.37
N VAL A 319 26.40 17.72 2.69
CA VAL A 319 25.85 16.39 2.46
C VAL A 319 26.04 16.00 0.98
N SER A 320 26.56 14.81 0.73
CA SER A 320 26.94 14.35 -0.60
C SER A 320 25.77 13.78 -1.41
N HIS A 321 24.72 13.31 -0.74
CA HIS A 321 23.53 12.71 -1.36
C HIS A 321 22.29 13.61 -1.19
N PRO A 322 21.31 13.54 -2.11
CA PRO A 322 20.06 14.29 -1.97
C PRO A 322 19.34 13.94 -0.67
N VAL A 323 18.99 14.96 0.11
CA VAL A 323 18.33 14.82 1.41
C VAL A 323 16.82 14.82 1.24
N CYS A 324 16.25 13.63 1.21
CA CYS A 324 14.82 13.38 1.06
C CYS A 324 14.50 11.91 1.37
N THR A 325 13.22 11.61 1.58
CA THR A 325 12.75 10.24 1.82
C THR A 325 11.68 9.87 0.81
N TYR A 326 11.74 8.66 0.27
CA TYR A 326 10.65 8.06 -0.49
C TYR A 326 9.72 7.28 0.45
N GLU A 327 8.41 7.50 0.38
CA GLU A 327 7.41 6.78 1.16
C GLU A 327 6.25 6.27 0.30
N PHE A 328 6.53 5.35 -0.63
CA PHE A 328 5.50 4.70 -1.46
C PHE A 328 4.63 5.69 -2.26
N ASP A 329 3.52 6.16 -1.68
CA ASP A 329 2.60 7.15 -2.23
C ASP A 329 3.08 8.59 -2.03
N GLY A 330 4.27 8.83 -1.49
CA GLY A 330 4.76 10.19 -1.27
C GLY A 330 6.26 10.32 -1.11
N ILE A 331 6.66 11.56 -0.82
CA ILE A 331 8.04 11.92 -0.47
C ILE A 331 8.05 12.78 0.79
N LYS A 332 9.18 12.79 1.50
CA LYS A 332 9.44 13.73 2.59
C LYS A 332 10.59 14.65 2.24
N LEU A 333 10.38 15.93 2.53
CA LEU A 333 11.37 16.99 2.32
C LEU A 333 11.64 17.68 3.66
N LEU A 334 12.90 18.09 3.87
CA LEU A 334 13.27 18.82 5.08
C LEU A 334 12.43 20.09 5.20
N ARG A 335 11.82 20.28 6.37
CA ARG A 335 10.98 21.45 6.67
C ARG A 335 11.72 22.73 6.32
N LYS A 336 12.97 22.88 6.78
CA LYS A 336 13.80 24.05 6.50
C LYS A 336 13.90 24.36 5.00
N ASN A 337 14.22 23.36 4.19
CA ASN A 337 14.37 23.53 2.74
C ASN A 337 13.04 23.91 2.07
N VAL A 338 11.92 23.34 2.53
CA VAL A 338 10.59 23.70 2.03
C VAL A 338 10.24 25.16 2.39
N GLU A 339 10.51 25.59 3.61
CA GLU A 339 10.27 26.99 4.00
C GLU A 339 11.14 27.96 3.19
N GLU A 340 12.42 27.63 2.97
CA GLU A 340 13.34 28.44 2.14
C GLU A 340 12.94 28.47 0.66
N TYR A 341 12.33 27.40 0.15
CA TYR A 341 11.75 27.35 -1.20
C TYR A 341 10.47 28.22 -1.33
N GLY A 342 9.92 28.67 -0.21
CA GLY A 342 8.76 29.54 -0.12
C GLY A 342 7.46 28.84 0.28
N GLY A 343 7.56 27.74 1.03
CA GLY A 343 6.44 27.08 1.70
C GLY A 343 5.89 25.87 0.95
N LYS A 344 4.95 25.15 1.58
CA LYS A 344 4.37 23.91 1.04
C LYS A 344 3.59 24.16 -0.25
N GLU A 345 2.94 25.31 -0.36
CA GLU A 345 2.08 25.68 -1.48
C GLU A 345 2.91 25.79 -2.76
N LYS A 346 4.09 26.44 -2.71
CA LYS A 346 5.01 26.50 -3.86
C LYS A 346 5.57 25.14 -4.26
N VAL A 347 5.83 24.27 -3.28
CA VAL A 347 6.26 22.90 -3.57
C VAL A 347 5.15 22.12 -4.28
N ILE A 348 3.89 22.29 -3.85
CA ILE A 348 2.74 21.68 -4.51
C ILE A 348 2.55 22.23 -5.93
N GLU A 349 2.68 23.55 -6.12
CA GLU A 349 2.66 24.16 -7.46
C GLU A 349 3.72 23.54 -8.37
N PHE A 350 4.95 23.39 -7.88
CA PHE A 350 6.02 22.71 -8.61
C PHE A 350 5.62 21.28 -9.01
N PHE A 351 5.06 20.48 -8.09
CA PHE A 351 4.61 19.12 -8.39
C PHE A 351 3.52 19.03 -9.45
N LEU A 352 2.75 20.09 -9.69
CA LEU A 352 1.73 20.13 -10.74
C LEU A 352 2.33 20.40 -12.13
N PHE A 353 3.56 20.93 -12.20
CA PHE A 353 4.26 21.21 -13.46
C PHE A 353 5.20 20.07 -13.91
N VAL A 354 5.61 19.20 -12.97
CA VAL A 354 6.45 18.00 -13.20
C VAL A 354 5.57 16.81 -13.57
#